data_AF-A0A7X2TA26-F1
#
_entry.id   AF-A0A7X2TA26-F1
#
_cell.length_a   1.000
_cell.length_b   1.000
_cell.length_c   1.000
_cell.angle_alpha   90.00
_cell.angle_beta   90.00
_cell.angle_gamma   90.00
#
_symmetry.space_group_name_H-M   'P 1'
#
loop_
_entity.id
_entity.type
_entity.pdbx_description
1 polymer ?
#
loop_
_entity_poly.entity_id
_entity_poly.type
_entity_poly.pdbx_seq_one_letter_code
_entity_poly.pdbx_strand_id
1 'polypeptide(L)'
;MGFVGILLLSFGLAMDSSAVSACEGLAMPKYNAKLAATIALSYGGAEGLMAFLGWLLGSQFYSLISSFDHWVVFILLSIIGGKMIWDAFHEDPADQAKASSEHFSPQEIILLSIVTSVDALAAGVSFAFIKINVPLAVAMIAIVSAGCSFGSTLIGHFISAKFGRAAEVAGGVILFLIGLYVLLHDLGVVAF
;
A
#
# COMPACT_ATOMS: atom_id res chain seq x y z
N MET A 1 -22.23 13.73 -2.84
CA MET A 1 -22.25 12.41 -2.19
C MET A 1 -22.59 12.56 -0.70
N GLY A 2 -23.33 11.61 -0.12
CA GLY A 2 -23.59 11.59 1.33
C GLY A 2 -22.43 10.98 2.12
N PHE A 3 -22.47 11.10 3.46
CA PHE A 3 -21.46 10.58 4.38
C PHE A 3 -21.12 9.09 4.16
N VAL A 4 -22.15 8.25 3.97
CA VAL A 4 -21.97 6.81 3.70
C VAL A 4 -21.19 6.56 2.41
N GLY A 5 -21.39 7.36 1.37
CA GLY A 5 -20.65 7.22 0.11
C GLY A 5 -19.17 7.56 0.26
N ILE A 6 -18.86 8.60 1.06
CA ILE A 6 -17.48 8.96 1.39
C ILE A 6 -16.82 7.84 2.21
N LEU A 7 -17.54 7.29 3.20
CA LEU A 7 -17.05 6.20 4.02
C LEU A 7 -16.73 4.94 3.20
N LEU A 8 -17.64 4.53 2.31
CA LEU A 8 -17.42 3.39 1.43
C LEU A 8 -16.25 3.62 0.47
N LEU A 9 -16.10 4.83 -0.05
CA LEU A 9 -14.97 5.19 -0.90
C LEU A 9 -13.64 5.13 -0.13
N SER A 10 -13.60 5.69 1.07
CA SER A 10 -12.42 5.63 1.94
C SER A 10 -12.01 4.19 2.26
N PHE A 11 -12.98 3.31 2.51
CA PHE A 11 -12.71 1.88 2.69
C PHE A 11 -12.20 1.22 1.41
N GLY A 12 -12.70 1.61 0.24
CA GLY A 12 -12.24 1.10 -1.04
C GLY A 12 -10.78 1.44 -1.30
N LEU A 13 -10.40 2.72 -1.16
CA LEU A 13 -9.03 3.21 -1.35
C LEU A 13 -8.05 2.58 -0.34
N ALA A 14 -8.50 2.42 0.91
CA ALA A 14 -7.68 1.81 1.95
C ALA A 14 -7.29 0.34 1.67
N MET A 15 -7.93 -0.37 0.73
CA MET A 15 -7.65 -1.79 0.50
C MET A 15 -6.25 -2.03 -0.06
N ASP A 16 -5.76 -1.15 -0.94
CA ASP A 16 -4.45 -1.31 -1.58
C ASP A 16 -3.33 -1.10 -0.55
N SER A 17 -3.41 -0.03 0.25
CA SER A 17 -2.48 0.22 1.36
C SER A 17 -2.59 -0.83 2.47
N SER A 18 -3.78 -1.38 2.72
CA SER A 18 -3.99 -2.46 3.68
C SER A 18 -3.34 -3.78 3.24
N ALA A 19 -3.43 -4.12 1.96
CA ALA A 19 -2.80 -5.32 1.43
C ALA A 19 -1.27 -5.25 1.53
N VAL A 20 -0.69 -4.10 1.18
CA VAL A 20 0.76 -3.88 1.26
C VAL A 20 1.24 -3.85 2.72
N SER A 21 0.56 -3.13 3.61
CA SER A 21 0.90 -3.10 5.03
C SER A 21 0.71 -4.45 5.75
N ALA A 22 -0.24 -5.29 5.30
CA ALA A 22 -0.31 -6.68 5.75
C ALA A 22 0.93 -7.48 5.35
N CYS A 23 1.45 -7.29 4.14
CA CYS A 23 2.68 -7.93 3.67
C CYS A 23 3.91 -7.44 4.45
N GLU A 24 3.98 -6.14 4.74
CA GLU A 24 5.02 -5.59 5.63
C GLU A 24 4.93 -6.21 7.03
N GLY A 25 3.71 -6.37 7.56
CA GLY A 25 3.46 -7.07 8.82
C GLY A 25 3.86 -8.55 8.81
N LEU A 26 3.67 -9.24 7.68
CA LEU A 26 4.09 -10.64 7.51
C LEU A 26 5.62 -10.80 7.58
N ALA A 27 6.36 -9.81 7.08
CA ALA A 27 7.81 -9.75 7.17
C ALA A 27 8.33 -9.21 8.53
N MET A 28 7.46 -8.92 9.51
CA MET A 28 7.89 -8.49 10.84
C MET A 28 8.12 -9.68 11.80
N PRO A 29 9.37 -10.02 12.14
CA PRO A 29 9.68 -11.12 13.07
C PRO A 29 9.28 -10.79 14.52
N LYS A 30 9.32 -9.51 14.91
CA LYS A 30 8.93 -9.01 16.23
C LYS A 30 7.98 -7.83 16.06
N TYR A 31 6.87 -7.85 16.80
CA TYR A 31 5.94 -6.73 16.78
C TYR A 31 6.61 -5.45 17.25
N ASN A 32 6.68 -4.45 16.38
CA ASN A 32 7.14 -3.12 16.72
C ASN A 32 6.00 -2.13 16.53
N ALA A 33 5.36 -1.76 17.64
CA ALA A 33 4.25 -0.81 17.64
C ALA A 33 4.64 0.55 17.04
N LYS A 34 5.91 0.97 17.16
CA LYS A 34 6.40 2.20 16.52
C LYS A 34 6.43 2.06 15.00
N LEU A 35 6.90 0.93 14.48
CA LEU A 35 6.95 0.67 13.05
C LEU A 35 5.54 0.56 12.45
N ALA A 36 4.64 -0.18 13.11
CA ALA A 36 3.24 -0.27 12.70
C ALA A 36 2.54 1.09 12.71
N ALA A 37 2.84 1.94 13.70
CA ALA A 37 2.34 3.32 13.74
C ALA A 37 2.94 4.18 12.62
N THR A 38 4.23 4.03 12.32
CA THR A 38 4.89 4.73 11.20
C THR A 38 4.27 4.32 9.86
N ILE A 39 4.07 3.02 9.62
CA ILE A 39 3.38 2.49 8.42
C ILE A 39 1.99 3.11 8.32
N ALA A 40 1.17 2.98 9.36
CA ALA A 40 -0.20 3.51 9.37
C ALA A 40 -0.26 5.02 9.09
N LEU A 41 0.64 5.80 9.70
CA LEU A 41 0.72 7.25 9.48
C LEU A 41 1.24 7.59 8.08
N SER A 42 2.20 6.83 7.54
CA SER A 42 2.73 7.03 6.20
C SER A 42 1.69 6.73 5.13
N TYR A 43 0.96 5.62 5.21
CA TYR A 43 -0.09 5.27 4.25
C TYR A 43 -1.31 6.17 4.38
N GLY A 44 -1.84 6.39 5.58
CA GLY A 44 -2.98 7.29 5.77
C GLY A 44 -2.64 8.74 5.41
N GLY A 45 -1.43 9.19 5.74
CA GLY A 45 -0.93 10.51 5.37
C GLY A 45 -0.78 10.66 3.85
N ALA A 46 -0.17 9.68 3.18
CA ALA A 46 0.01 9.68 1.74
C ALA A 46 -1.33 9.66 0.98
N GLU A 47 -2.29 8.81 1.37
CA GLU A 47 -3.60 8.75 0.71
C GLU A 47 -4.41 10.03 0.89
N GLY A 48 -4.43 10.59 2.10
CA GLY A 48 -5.09 11.87 2.35
C GLY A 48 -4.44 13.01 1.56
N LEU A 49 -3.11 13.06 1.54
CA LEU A 49 -2.36 14.08 0.82
C LEU A 49 -2.56 13.95 -0.69
N MET A 50 -2.52 12.73 -1.24
CA MET A 50 -2.79 12.46 -2.66
C MET A 50 -4.22 12.79 -3.05
N ALA A 51 -5.22 12.42 -2.25
CA ALA A 51 -6.61 12.79 -2.50
C ALA A 51 -6.81 14.32 -2.51
N PHE A 52 -6.13 15.02 -1.60
CA PHE A 52 -6.13 16.49 -1.57
C PHE A 52 -5.44 17.10 -2.79
N LEU A 53 -4.25 16.60 -3.17
CA LEU A 53 -3.54 17.04 -4.36
C LEU A 53 -4.36 16.78 -5.63
N GLY A 54 -5.01 15.63 -5.73
CA GLY A 54 -5.87 15.26 -6.86
C GLY A 54 -7.02 16.24 -7.02
N TRP A 55 -7.66 16.60 -5.90
CA TRP A 55 -8.68 17.64 -5.91
C TRP A 55 -8.14 19.01 -6.35
N LEU A 56 -6.96 19.40 -5.85
CA LEU A 56 -6.31 20.67 -6.19
C LEU A 56 -5.93 20.75 -7.69
N LEU A 57 -5.50 19.63 -8.26
CA LEU A 57 -5.09 19.47 -9.67
C LEU A 57 -6.28 19.32 -10.63
N GLY A 58 -7.51 19.31 -10.10
CA GLY A 58 -8.75 19.16 -10.87
C GLY A 58 -8.87 20.15 -12.04
N SER A 59 -9.20 19.60 -13.22
CA SER A 59 -9.29 20.19 -14.57
C SER A 59 -8.01 20.30 -15.42
N GLN A 60 -6.79 20.33 -14.84
CA GLN A 60 -5.54 20.48 -15.63
C GLN A 60 -4.76 19.19 -15.90
N PHE A 61 -4.97 18.12 -15.13
CA PHE A 61 -4.04 16.98 -15.09
C PHE A 61 -4.64 15.59 -15.33
N TYR A 62 -5.94 15.47 -15.64
CA TYR A 62 -6.58 14.17 -15.88
C TYR A 62 -5.89 13.37 -17.01
N SER A 63 -5.34 14.04 -18.04
CA SER A 63 -4.65 13.35 -19.14
C SER A 63 -3.19 13.00 -18.85
N LEU A 64 -2.57 13.52 -17.78
CA LEU A 64 -1.14 13.32 -17.51
C LEU A 64 -0.88 12.13 -16.56
N ILE A 65 -1.82 11.87 -15.64
CA ILE A 65 -1.69 10.81 -14.63
C ILE A 65 -1.92 9.40 -15.20
N SER A 66 -2.74 9.25 -16.25
CA SER A 66 -3.12 7.92 -16.78
C SER A 66 -1.97 7.10 -17.37
N SER A 67 -0.81 7.70 -17.70
CA SER A 67 0.28 7.00 -18.41
C SER A 67 1.51 6.69 -17.55
N PHE A 68 1.70 7.33 -16.39
CA PHE A 68 2.94 7.20 -15.58
C PHE A 68 2.85 6.18 -14.44
N ASP A 69 1.65 5.74 -14.08
CA ASP A 69 1.38 4.98 -12.86
C ASP A 69 1.96 3.53 -12.89
N HIS A 70 1.76 2.83 -14.00
CA HIS A 70 1.85 1.37 -14.03
C HIS A 70 3.29 0.80 -13.95
N TRP A 71 4.29 1.45 -14.57
CA TRP A 71 5.67 0.95 -14.55
C TRP A 71 6.36 1.11 -13.19
N VAL A 72 5.98 2.13 -12.43
CA VAL A 72 6.56 2.40 -11.10
C VAL A 72 6.04 1.39 -10.08
N VAL A 73 4.73 1.13 -10.09
CA VAL A 73 4.07 0.10 -9.27
C VAL A 73 4.69 -1.28 -9.55
N PHE A 74 4.85 -1.68 -10.83
CA PHE A 74 5.46 -2.96 -11.19
C PHE A 74 6.88 -3.14 -10.66
N ILE A 75 7.77 -2.17 -10.92
CA ILE A 75 9.19 -2.27 -10.53
C ILE A 75 9.29 -2.39 -9.01
N LEU A 76 8.50 -1.60 -8.28
CA LEU A 76 8.57 -1.57 -6.83
C LEU A 76 8.03 -2.85 -6.18
N LEU A 77 6.84 -3.33 -6.58
CA LEU A 77 6.30 -4.60 -6.05
C LEU A 77 7.19 -5.79 -6.42
N SER A 78 7.78 -5.78 -7.62
CA SER A 78 8.72 -6.84 -8.04
C SER A 78 9.99 -6.85 -7.20
N ILE A 79 10.55 -5.68 -6.88
CA ILE A 79 11.74 -5.57 -6.02
C ILE A 79 11.42 -6.04 -4.60
N ILE A 80 10.30 -5.61 -4.01
CA ILE A 80 9.94 -5.98 -2.63
C ILE A 80 9.55 -7.44 -2.52
N GLY A 81 8.66 -7.92 -3.41
CA GLY A 81 8.26 -9.33 -3.44
C GLY A 81 9.45 -10.24 -3.73
N GLY A 82 10.34 -9.83 -4.64
CA GLY A 82 11.59 -10.53 -4.93
C GLY A 82 12.54 -10.57 -3.74
N LYS A 83 12.72 -9.45 -3.02
CA LYS A 83 13.54 -9.36 -1.81
C LYS A 83 12.97 -10.27 -0.70
N MET A 84 11.66 -10.24 -0.45
CA MET A 84 11.01 -11.12 0.52
C MET A 84 11.20 -12.61 0.19
N ILE A 85 11.10 -13.00 -1.09
CA ILE A 85 11.36 -14.38 -1.51
C ILE A 85 12.84 -14.72 -1.34
N TRP A 86 13.75 -13.81 -1.70
CA TRP A 86 15.19 -14.01 -1.57
C TRP A 86 15.58 -14.24 -0.10
N ASP A 87 15.13 -13.37 0.80
CA ASP A 87 15.40 -13.44 2.24
C ASP A 87 14.83 -14.72 2.86
N ALA A 88 13.63 -15.11 2.41
CA ALA A 88 13.00 -16.35 2.86
C ALA A 88 13.68 -17.64 2.35
N PHE A 89 14.54 -17.60 1.34
CA PHE A 89 15.27 -18.77 0.82
C PHE A 89 16.78 -18.77 1.15
N HIS A 90 17.41 -17.60 1.32
CA HIS A 90 18.86 -17.49 1.51
C HIS A 90 19.31 -17.33 2.98
N GLU A 91 18.40 -17.09 3.93
CA GLU A 91 18.77 -16.94 5.34
C GLU A 91 18.40 -18.18 6.18
N ASP A 92 19.36 -18.63 7.00
CA ASP A 92 19.17 -19.70 7.98
C ASP A 92 18.18 -19.24 9.08
N PRO A 93 17.34 -20.11 9.68
CA PRO A 93 16.35 -19.71 10.69
C PRO A 93 16.94 -18.97 11.90
N ALA A 94 18.24 -19.15 12.17
CA ALA A 94 18.97 -18.48 13.24
C ALA A 94 19.44 -17.06 12.86
N ASP A 95 19.65 -16.78 11.56
CA ASP A 95 20.05 -15.48 11.03
C ASP A 95 18.85 -14.67 10.51
N GLN A 96 17.73 -15.32 10.22
CA GLN A 96 16.41 -14.70 10.01
C GLN A 96 15.95 -13.86 11.20
N ALA A 97 16.52 -14.01 12.40
CA ALA A 97 16.24 -13.16 13.55
C ALA A 97 17.11 -11.88 13.61
N LYS A 98 18.17 -11.82 12.78
CA LYS A 98 19.16 -10.74 12.76
C LYS A 98 19.14 -9.92 11.46
N ALA A 99 18.87 -10.51 10.31
CA ALA A 99 18.89 -9.77 9.05
C ALA A 99 17.52 -9.15 8.68
N SER A 100 16.41 -9.77 9.08
CA SER A 100 15.08 -9.13 9.12
C SER A 100 14.96 -7.99 10.14
N SER A 101 16.00 -7.78 10.97
CA SER A 101 16.12 -6.58 11.80
C SER A 101 16.60 -5.36 11.00
N GLU A 102 17.07 -5.53 9.76
CA GLU A 102 17.37 -4.45 8.81
C GLU A 102 16.13 -4.09 7.98
N HIS A 103 15.15 -3.56 8.71
CA HIS A 103 14.32 -2.42 8.34
C HIS A 103 13.81 -2.33 6.90
N PHE A 104 12.48 -2.43 6.72
CA PHE A 104 11.82 -1.51 5.79
C PHE A 104 12.31 -0.12 6.15
N SER A 105 13.16 0.46 5.30
CA SER A 105 13.70 1.76 5.62
C SER A 105 12.54 2.75 5.66
N PRO A 106 12.54 3.78 6.51
CA PRO A 106 11.50 4.80 6.48
C PRO A 106 11.37 5.42 5.08
N GLN A 107 12.44 5.39 4.27
CA GLN A 107 12.43 5.78 2.86
C GLN A 107 11.62 4.81 1.98
N GLU A 108 11.76 3.50 2.17
CA GLU A 108 10.97 2.48 1.46
C GLU A 108 9.48 2.61 1.80
N ILE A 109 9.12 2.76 3.08
CA ILE A 109 7.73 2.91 3.52
C ILE A 109 7.11 4.17 2.90
N ILE A 110 7.86 5.28 2.87
CA ILE A 110 7.39 6.54 2.26
C ILE A 110 7.24 6.39 0.74
N LEU A 111 8.20 5.75 0.08
CA LEU A 111 8.13 5.54 -1.36
C LEU A 111 6.94 4.64 -1.71
N LEU A 112 6.74 3.56 -0.95
CA LEU A 112 5.69 2.58 -1.16
C LEU A 112 4.31 3.17 -0.85
N SER A 113 4.19 4.00 0.19
CA SER A 113 2.94 4.72 0.47
C SER A 113 2.59 5.71 -0.63
N ILE A 114 3.57 6.45 -1.17
CA ILE A 114 3.35 7.35 -2.31
C ILE A 114 2.89 6.59 -3.56
N VAL A 115 3.55 5.48 -3.88
CA VAL A 115 3.25 4.67 -5.08
C VAL A 115 1.90 3.97 -4.95
N THR A 116 1.55 3.50 -3.76
CA THR A 116 0.25 2.84 -3.53
C THR A 116 -0.90 3.85 -3.53
N SER A 117 -0.67 5.10 -3.08
CA SER A 117 -1.70 6.16 -3.01
C SER A 117 -2.04 6.86 -4.33
N VAL A 118 -1.57 6.36 -5.48
CA VAL A 118 -1.90 6.97 -6.78
C VAL A 118 -3.38 6.76 -7.14
N ASP A 119 -4.00 5.70 -6.65
CA ASP A 119 -5.44 5.45 -6.70
C ASP A 119 -6.24 6.59 -6.01
N ALA A 120 -5.78 7.03 -4.84
CA ALA A 120 -6.37 8.11 -4.05
C ALA A 120 -6.19 9.46 -4.75
N LEU A 121 -5.08 9.65 -5.47
CA LEU A 121 -4.88 10.82 -6.35
C LEU A 121 -5.95 10.86 -7.45
N ALA A 122 -6.17 9.75 -8.15
CA ALA A 122 -7.19 9.65 -9.21
C ALA A 122 -8.62 9.85 -8.67
N ALA A 123 -8.93 9.27 -7.51
CA ALA A 123 -10.19 9.52 -6.80
C ALA A 123 -10.35 10.99 -6.40
N GLY A 124 -9.26 11.62 -5.93
CA GLY A 124 -9.19 13.04 -5.59
C GLY A 124 -9.54 13.96 -6.76
N VAL A 125 -9.04 13.68 -7.97
CA VAL A 125 -9.39 14.44 -9.19
C VAL A 125 -10.89 14.41 -9.45
N SER A 126 -11.55 13.28 -9.19
CA SER A 126 -12.98 13.13 -9.36
C SER A 126 -13.79 14.03 -8.40
N PHE A 127 -13.24 14.37 -7.23
CA PHE A 127 -13.88 15.27 -6.27
C PHE A 127 -13.99 16.72 -6.78
N ALA A 128 -13.14 17.14 -7.73
CA ALA A 128 -13.24 18.45 -8.34
C ALA A 128 -14.52 18.62 -9.20
N PHE A 129 -15.09 17.51 -9.68
CA PHE A 129 -16.28 17.50 -10.54
C PHE A 129 -17.58 17.20 -9.78
N ILE A 130 -17.50 16.80 -8.52
CA ILE A 130 -18.65 16.40 -7.71
C ILE A 130 -18.79 17.37 -6.53
N LYS A 131 -20.00 17.87 -6.28
CA LYS A 131 -20.29 18.67 -5.07
C LYS A 131 -20.19 17.79 -3.82
N ILE A 132 -19.02 17.81 -3.17
CA ILE A 132 -18.76 17.13 -1.90
C ILE A 132 -17.99 18.05 -0.93
N ASN A 133 -18.04 17.72 0.35
CA ASN A 133 -17.18 18.33 1.36
C ASN A 133 -15.78 17.70 1.29
N VAL A 134 -14.90 18.31 0.49
CA VAL A 134 -13.55 17.79 0.25
C VAL A 134 -12.71 17.65 1.53
N PRO A 135 -12.71 18.63 2.47
CA PRO A 135 -11.95 18.47 3.71
C PRO A 135 -12.42 17.25 4.53
N LEU A 136 -13.72 16.95 4.50
CA LEU A 136 -14.29 15.77 5.17
C LEU A 136 -13.86 14.49 4.46
N ALA A 137 -13.90 14.46 3.13
CA ALA A 137 -13.50 13.29 2.34
C ALA A 137 -12.01 12.96 2.53
N VAL A 138 -11.13 13.96 2.42
CA VAL A 138 -9.69 13.80 2.65
C VAL A 138 -9.39 13.31 4.06
N ALA A 139 -10.02 13.91 5.09
CA ALA A 139 -9.83 13.48 6.46
C ALA A 139 -10.32 12.05 6.70
N MET A 140 -11.47 11.67 6.11
CA MET A 140 -12.00 10.31 6.22
C MET A 140 -11.09 9.28 5.54
N ILE A 141 -10.59 9.57 4.33
CA ILE A 141 -9.64 8.70 3.63
C ILE A 141 -8.40 8.49 4.51
N ALA A 142 -7.78 9.58 4.97
CA ALA A 142 -6.57 9.48 5.79
C ALA A 142 -6.77 8.65 7.08
N ILE A 143 -7.90 8.85 7.79
CA ILE A 143 -8.19 8.14 9.04
C ILE A 143 -8.51 6.67 8.78
N VAL A 144 -9.34 6.38 7.78
CA VAL A 144 -9.73 5.00 7.45
C VAL A 144 -8.51 4.22 6.98
N SER A 145 -7.71 4.77 6.07
CA SER A 145 -6.52 4.10 5.53
C SER A 145 -5.44 3.91 6.58
N ALA A 146 -5.24 4.89 7.49
CA ALA A 146 -4.37 4.69 8.65
C ALA A 146 -4.87 3.56 9.57
N GLY A 147 -6.16 3.55 9.90
CA GLY A 147 -6.76 2.54 10.76
C GLY A 147 -6.69 1.13 10.16
N CYS A 148 -7.03 1.01 8.87
CA CYS A 148 -6.97 -0.24 8.13
C CYS A 148 -5.52 -0.73 7.95
N SER A 149 -4.58 0.15 7.64
CA SER A 149 -3.16 -0.20 7.53
C SER A 149 -2.57 -0.67 8.86
N PHE A 150 -2.92 0.00 9.97
CA PHE A 150 -2.51 -0.42 11.31
C PHE A 150 -3.05 -1.82 11.66
N GLY A 151 -4.35 -2.03 11.43
CA GLY A 151 -5.00 -3.31 11.67
C GLY A 151 -4.43 -4.43 10.79
N SER A 152 -4.17 -4.14 9.52
CA SER A 152 -3.61 -5.07 8.54
C SER A 152 -2.19 -5.47 8.90
N THR A 153 -1.35 -4.52 9.34
CA THR A 153 0.00 -4.79 9.85
C THR A 153 -0.04 -5.72 11.06
N LEU A 154 -0.97 -5.49 11.99
CA LEU A 154 -1.14 -6.32 13.18
C LEU A 154 -1.57 -7.76 12.82
N ILE A 155 -2.53 -7.89 11.90
CA ILE A 155 -3.01 -9.17 11.40
C ILE A 155 -1.89 -9.91 10.68
N GLY A 156 -1.15 -9.22 9.81
CA GLY A 156 0.02 -9.76 9.10
C GLY A 156 1.07 -10.30 10.07
N HIS A 157 1.42 -9.53 11.11
CA HIS A 157 2.34 -9.98 12.14
C HIS A 157 1.81 -11.20 12.89
N PHE A 158 0.53 -11.23 13.25
CA PHE A 158 -0.05 -12.38 13.97
C PHE A 158 -0.04 -13.65 13.11
N ILE A 159 -0.27 -13.53 11.81
CA ILE A 159 -0.18 -14.63 10.85
C ILE A 159 1.28 -15.10 10.73
N SER A 160 2.24 -14.17 10.64
CA SER A 160 3.68 -14.49 10.62
C SER A 160 4.14 -15.20 11.89
N ALA A 161 3.70 -14.74 13.07
CA ALA A 161 4.01 -15.39 14.34
C ALA A 161 3.45 -16.83 14.43
N LYS A 162 2.33 -17.12 13.74
CA LYS A 162 1.67 -18.43 13.76
C LYS A 162 2.21 -19.41 12.70
N PHE A 163 2.53 -18.91 11.50
CA PHE A 163 2.91 -19.73 10.34
C PHE A 163 4.40 -19.61 9.97
N GLY A 164 5.13 -18.71 10.63
CA GLY A 164 6.57 -18.50 10.45
C GLY A 164 6.95 -18.22 9.00
N ARG A 165 8.05 -18.84 8.57
CA ARG A 165 8.65 -18.69 7.24
C ARG A 165 7.69 -18.96 6.07
N ALA A 166 6.66 -19.79 6.25
CA ALA A 166 5.67 -20.05 5.20
C ALA A 166 4.78 -18.83 4.89
N ALA A 167 4.49 -18.01 5.91
CA ALA A 167 3.67 -16.81 5.76
C ALA A 167 4.41 -15.70 5.00
N GLU A 168 5.71 -15.57 5.27
CA GLU A 168 6.60 -14.60 4.64
C GLU A 168 6.81 -14.91 3.15
N VAL A 169 7.07 -16.19 2.82
CA VAL A 169 7.13 -16.65 1.42
C VAL A 169 5.81 -16.40 0.71
N ALA A 170 4.67 -16.74 1.34
CA ALA A 170 3.36 -16.52 0.75
C ALA A 170 3.10 -15.03 0.49
N GLY A 171 3.43 -14.15 1.44
CA GLY A 171 3.33 -12.70 1.28
C GLY A 171 4.18 -12.17 0.13
N GLY A 172 5.46 -12.59 0.06
CA GLY A 172 6.36 -12.20 -1.03
C GLY A 172 5.90 -12.68 -2.40
N VAL A 173 5.40 -13.92 -2.50
CA VAL A 173 4.84 -14.49 -3.74
C VAL A 173 3.59 -13.73 -4.16
N ILE A 174 2.67 -13.43 -3.23
CA ILE A 174 1.47 -12.64 -3.54
C ILE A 174 1.86 -11.25 -4.05
N LEU A 175 2.79 -10.57 -3.39
CA LEU A 175 3.24 -9.24 -3.79
C LEU A 175 3.90 -9.24 -5.18
N PHE A 176 4.74 -10.24 -5.44
CA PHE A 176 5.36 -10.43 -6.75
C PHE A 176 4.32 -10.73 -7.84
N LEU A 177 3.32 -11.56 -7.55
CA LEU A 177 2.22 -11.87 -8.47
C LEU A 177 1.33 -10.66 -8.74
N ILE A 178 1.04 -9.82 -7.73
CA ILE A 178 0.27 -8.57 -7.92
C ILE A 178 1.05 -7.61 -8.82
N GLY A 179 2.34 -7.42 -8.55
CA GLY A 179 3.20 -6.60 -9.43
C GLY A 179 3.20 -7.12 -10.86
N LEU A 180 3.46 -8.42 -11.04
CA LEU A 180 3.46 -9.07 -12.35
C LEU A 180 2.12 -8.97 -13.06
N TYR A 181 1.01 -9.09 -12.33
CA TYR A 181 -0.35 -8.96 -12.87
C TYR A 181 -0.58 -7.55 -13.42
N VAL A 182 -0.26 -6.50 -12.65
CA VAL A 182 -0.38 -5.11 -13.11
C VAL A 182 0.40 -4.90 -14.41
N LEU A 183 1.65 -5.38 -14.48
CA LEU A 183 2.45 -5.27 -15.71
C LEU A 183 1.82 -5.98 -16.91
N LEU A 184 1.35 -7.22 -16.73
CA LEU A 184 0.81 -8.05 -17.80
C LEU A 184 -0.56 -7.57 -18.30
N HIS A 185 -1.37 -7.03 -17.41
CA HIS A 185 -2.65 -6.38 -17.73
C HIS A 185 -2.39 -5.13 -18.59
N ASP A 186 -1.42 -4.30 -18.22
CA ASP A 186 -1.10 -3.07 -18.96
C ASP A 186 -0.32 -3.29 -20.26
N LEU A 187 0.47 -4.36 -20.38
CA LEU A 187 1.09 -4.75 -21.65
C LEU A 187 0.09 -5.33 -22.67
N GLY A 188 -1.18 -5.52 -22.29
CA GLY A 188 -2.23 -6.08 -23.15
C GLY A 188 -2.05 -7.57 -23.43
N VAL A 189 -1.22 -8.27 -22.65
CA VAL A 189 -0.98 -9.72 -22.79
C VAL A 189 -2.06 -10.54 -22.09
N VAL A 190 -2.68 -9.99 -21.04
CA VAL A 190 -3.78 -10.61 -20.31
C VAL A 190 -4.99 -9.68 -20.37
N ALA A 191 -5.98 -10.06 -21.19
CA ALA A 191 -7.25 -9.36 -21.30
C ALA A 191 -8.28 -10.08 -20.42
N PHE A 192 -8.47 -9.62 -19.18
CA PHE A 192 -9.66 -9.95 -18.40
C PHE A 192 -10.02 -8.83 -17.42
#